data_AF-B6QJ08-F1
#
_entry.id   AF-B6QJ08-F1
#
_cell.length_a   1.000
_cell.length_b   1.000
_cell.length_c   1.000
_cell.angle_alpha   90.00
_cell.angle_beta   90.00
_cell.angle_gamma   90.00
#
_symmetry.space_group_name_H-M   'P 1'
#
loop_
_entity.id
_entity.type
_entity.pdbx_description
1 polymer ?
#
loop_
_entity_poly.entity_id
_entity_poly.type
_entity_poly.pdbx_seq_one_letter_code
_entity_poly.pdbx_strand_id
1 'polypeptide(L)'
;MPTPHYNSPHAIIITLVSVKGVVFDKQGTPFLTHVARNIAQSLKESTTASEKTKVVYMSAMGAGESFPNLNFLMRGLVKVTPLAKQFIDHKGAEDTLMALANEGGNDGNKVVATIVRLVMLTNGAEAEVEGLGENGEKASFMPKVSRASVARFMVDAALESEWDDKVAVIANVSSRGHWI
;
A
#
# COMPACT_ATOMS: atom_id res chain seq x y z
N MET A 1 -7.99 8.90 38.86
CA MET A 1 -6.77 8.71 38.04
C MET A 1 -6.96 9.46 36.74
N PRO A 2 -5.97 10.23 36.24
CA PRO A 2 -6.06 10.78 34.89
C PRO A 2 -5.97 9.62 33.90
N THR A 3 -6.94 9.52 33.00
CA THR A 3 -6.87 8.60 31.86
C THR A 3 -5.71 9.03 30.97
N PRO A 4 -4.79 8.11 30.57
CA PRO A 4 -3.75 8.46 29.61
C PRO A 4 -4.41 8.90 28.31
N HIS A 5 -4.20 10.16 27.93
CA HIS A 5 -4.59 10.68 26.63
C HIS A 5 -3.65 10.06 25.59
N TYR A 6 -4.09 8.98 24.94
CA TYR A 6 -3.42 8.47 23.76
C TYR A 6 -3.80 9.37 22.59
N ASN A 7 -2.87 10.26 22.21
CA ASN A 7 -3.00 11.04 20.99
C ASN A 7 -3.14 10.08 19.79
N SER A 8 -4.09 10.37 18.89
CA SER A 8 -4.17 9.64 17.62
C SER A 8 -2.85 9.77 16.87
N PRO A 9 -2.34 8.71 16.23
CA PRO A 9 -1.13 8.80 15.42
C PRO A 9 -1.32 9.79 14.27
N HIS A 10 -0.32 10.62 13.99
CA HIS A 10 -0.31 11.47 12.80
C HIS A 10 -0.10 10.67 11.51
N ALA A 11 0.59 9.53 11.62
CA ALA A 11 0.85 8.64 10.51
C ALA A 11 0.89 7.16 10.95
N ILE A 12 0.40 6.28 10.08
CA ILE A 12 0.45 4.83 10.20
C ILE A 12 1.06 4.27 8.91
N ILE A 13 2.18 3.56 9.03
CA ILE A 13 2.85 2.91 7.90
C ILE A 13 2.64 1.41 8.03
N ILE A 14 2.04 0.79 7.02
CA ILE A 14 1.67 -0.63 7.02
C ILE A 14 2.55 -1.36 6.00
N THR A 15 3.49 -2.17 6.48
CA THR A 15 4.41 -2.97 5.66
C THR A 15 4.22 -4.48 5.85
N LEU A 16 3.04 -4.89 6.29
CA LEU A 16 2.72 -6.30 6.54
C LEU A 16 2.60 -7.08 5.23
N VAL A 17 2.82 -8.39 5.31
CA VAL A 17 2.73 -9.31 4.18
C VAL A 17 1.60 -10.31 4.39
N SER A 18 0.94 -10.73 3.31
CA SER A 18 -0.11 -11.76 3.39
C SER A 18 0.48 -13.07 3.93
N VAL A 19 -0.20 -13.66 4.91
CA VAL A 19 0.22 -14.91 5.55
C VAL A 19 -0.48 -16.08 4.87
N LYS A 20 0.31 -17.04 4.37
CA LYS A 20 -0.23 -18.19 3.63
C LYS A 20 -1.11 -19.06 4.53
N GLY A 21 -2.34 -19.31 4.08
CA GLY A 21 -3.21 -20.35 4.65
C GLY A 21 -3.93 -19.96 5.94
N VAL A 22 -3.96 -18.69 6.29
CA VAL A 22 -4.61 -18.21 7.52
C VAL A 22 -5.80 -17.33 7.16
N VAL A 23 -6.97 -17.68 7.69
CA VAL A 23 -8.18 -16.85 7.70
C VAL A 23 -8.34 -16.27 9.10
N PHE A 24 -8.66 -14.99 9.20
CA PHE A 24 -8.59 -14.25 10.47
C PHE A 24 -9.95 -13.99 11.11
N ASP A 25 -11.03 -14.31 10.41
CA ASP A 25 -12.38 -14.26 10.95
C ASP A 25 -13.27 -15.41 10.44
N LYS A 26 -14.48 -15.49 10.98
CA LYS A 26 -15.47 -16.52 10.63
C LYS A 26 -15.98 -16.38 9.19
N GLN A 27 -15.76 -15.23 8.56
CA GLN A 27 -16.12 -14.93 7.18
C GLN A 27 -15.04 -15.36 6.20
N GLY A 28 -13.90 -15.85 6.68
CA GLY A 28 -12.80 -16.29 5.84
C GLY A 28 -11.95 -15.12 5.31
N THR A 29 -11.98 -13.96 5.96
CA THR A 29 -11.25 -12.77 5.52
C THR A 29 -9.74 -13.03 5.54
N PRO A 30 -9.04 -12.75 4.42
CA PRO A 30 -7.58 -12.79 4.36
C PRO A 30 -6.90 -11.80 5.31
N PHE A 31 -5.62 -12.05 5.63
CA PHE A 31 -4.89 -11.34 6.68
C PHE A 31 -4.84 -9.82 6.51
N LEU A 32 -4.37 -9.35 5.35
CA LEU A 32 -4.13 -7.92 5.13
C LEU A 32 -5.44 -7.14 5.13
N THR A 33 -6.48 -7.71 4.51
CA THR A 33 -7.83 -7.16 4.53
C THR A 33 -8.36 -7.05 5.97
N HIS A 34 -8.15 -8.08 6.80
CA HIS A 34 -8.55 -8.05 8.20
C HIS A 34 -7.81 -6.96 8.99
N VAL A 35 -6.49 -6.83 8.81
CA VAL A 35 -5.71 -5.77 9.46
C VAL A 35 -6.18 -4.38 9.02
N ALA A 36 -6.39 -4.16 7.72
CA ALA A 36 -6.88 -2.89 7.20
C ALA A 36 -8.24 -2.51 7.81
N ARG A 37 -9.16 -3.48 7.95
CA ARG A 37 -10.46 -3.26 8.61
C ARG A 37 -10.31 -2.89 10.08
N ASN A 38 -9.45 -3.58 10.82
CA ASN A 38 -9.23 -3.27 12.23
C ASN A 38 -8.61 -1.87 12.41
N ILE A 39 -7.67 -1.47 11.55
CA ILE A 39 -7.10 -0.11 11.56
C ILE A 39 -8.18 0.91 11.24
N ALA A 40 -8.98 0.68 10.18
CA ALA A 40 -10.05 1.58 9.80
C ALA A 40 -11.10 1.74 10.90
N GLN A 41 -11.51 0.65 11.55
CA GLN A 41 -12.42 0.68 12.69
C GLN A 41 -11.80 1.45 13.86
N SER A 42 -10.54 1.18 14.21
CA SER A 42 -9.86 1.88 15.31
C SER A 42 -9.76 3.39 15.06
N LEU A 43 -9.51 3.81 13.81
CA LEU A 43 -9.46 5.22 13.44
C LEU A 43 -10.83 5.89 13.50
N LYS A 44 -11.91 5.18 13.12
CA LYS A 44 -13.30 5.67 13.22
C LYS A 44 -13.76 5.80 14.68
N GLU A 45 -13.37 4.88 15.54
CA GLU A 45 -13.72 4.87 16.96
C GLU A 45 -12.85 5.80 17.82
N SER A 46 -11.73 6.29 17.26
CA SER A 46 -10.82 7.20 17.97
C SER A 46 -11.51 8.52 18.29
N THR A 47 -11.68 8.79 19.58
CA THR A 47 -12.23 10.05 20.12
C THR A 47 -11.16 11.12 20.32
N THR A 48 -9.87 10.78 20.12
CA THR A 48 -8.76 11.71 20.25
C THR A 48 -8.41 12.29 18.89
N ALA A 49 -8.66 13.59 18.71
CA ALA A 49 -8.47 14.25 17.42
C ALA A 49 -6.98 14.50 17.13
N SER A 50 -6.44 13.79 16.12
CA SER A 50 -5.44 14.41 15.24
C SER A 50 -6.23 15.12 14.15
N GLU A 51 -5.87 16.36 13.81
CA GLU A 51 -6.49 17.10 12.69
C GLU A 51 -6.47 16.26 11.40
N LYS A 52 -5.41 15.47 11.24
CA LYS A 52 -5.22 14.57 10.11
C LYS A 52 -4.44 13.32 10.50
N THR A 53 -4.89 12.15 10.06
CA THR A 53 -4.14 10.89 10.17
C THR A 53 -3.81 10.37 8.78
N LYS A 54 -2.53 10.14 8.50
CA LYS A 54 -2.06 9.59 7.22
C LYS A 54 -1.86 8.09 7.33
N VAL A 55 -2.42 7.32 6.40
CA VAL A 55 -2.20 5.88 6.30
C VAL A 55 -1.43 5.57 5.03
N VAL A 56 -0.20 5.09 5.14
CA VAL A 56 0.62 4.68 3.99
C VAL A 56 0.73 3.16 3.96
N TYR A 57 0.19 2.54 2.92
CA TYR A 57 0.10 1.09 2.80
C TYR A 57 1.00 0.54 1.70
N MET A 58 1.84 -0.42 2.06
CA MET A 58 2.66 -1.18 1.12
C MET A 58 1.82 -2.29 0.47
N SER A 59 1.51 -2.12 -0.81
CA SER A 59 0.82 -3.10 -1.63
C SER A 59 1.73 -3.67 -2.72
N ALA A 60 1.17 -4.44 -3.64
CA ALA A 60 1.90 -5.09 -4.72
C ALA A 60 1.32 -4.74 -6.09
N MET A 61 2.20 -4.47 -7.06
CA MET A 61 1.82 -4.45 -8.47
C MET A 61 1.33 -5.85 -8.86
N GLY A 62 0.14 -5.93 -9.43
CA GLY A 62 -0.61 -7.17 -9.60
C GLY A 62 -1.90 -7.21 -8.78
N ALA A 63 -2.05 -6.36 -7.75
CA ALA A 63 -3.30 -6.18 -7.03
C ALA A 63 -4.30 -5.33 -7.84
N GLY A 64 -5.55 -5.77 -7.88
CA GLY A 64 -6.66 -5.04 -8.50
C GLY A 64 -6.39 -4.62 -9.95
N GLU A 65 -6.56 -3.34 -10.21
CA GLU A 65 -6.45 -2.72 -11.55
C GLU A 65 -5.02 -2.70 -12.12
N SER A 66 -4.01 -3.00 -11.30
CA SER A 66 -2.63 -3.15 -11.78
C SER A 66 -2.32 -4.53 -12.38
N PHE A 67 -3.21 -5.53 -12.19
CA PHE A 67 -3.01 -6.89 -12.72
C PHE A 67 -2.82 -6.96 -14.25
N PRO A 68 -3.63 -6.26 -15.07
CA PRO A 68 -3.46 -6.28 -16.52
C PRO A 68 -2.10 -5.74 -16.97
N ASN A 69 -1.47 -4.84 -16.20
CA ASN A 69 -0.18 -4.24 -16.51
C ASN A 69 1.03 -5.10 -16.10
N LEU A 70 0.80 -6.24 -15.43
CA LEU A 70 1.85 -7.25 -15.30
C LEU A 70 2.24 -7.78 -16.69
N ASN A 71 3.54 -8.04 -16.90
CA ASN A 71 3.98 -8.73 -18.11
C ASN A 71 3.32 -10.13 -18.23
N PHE A 72 3.25 -10.68 -19.44
CA PHE A 72 2.51 -11.91 -19.70
C PHE A 72 3.05 -13.13 -18.92
N LEU A 73 4.35 -13.17 -18.61
CA LEU A 73 4.96 -14.24 -17.81
C LEU A 73 4.45 -14.18 -16.37
N MET A 74 4.44 -12.99 -15.77
CA MET A 74 3.94 -12.77 -14.42
C MET A 74 2.44 -13.05 -14.33
N ARG A 75 1.64 -12.65 -15.34
CA ARG A 75 0.21 -13.01 -15.39
C ARG A 75 0.01 -14.52 -15.46
N GLY A 76 0.84 -15.24 -16.21
CA GLY A 76 0.85 -16.70 -16.25
C GLY A 76 1.17 -17.31 -14.89
N LEU A 77 2.23 -16.83 -14.24
CA LEU A 77 2.65 -17.29 -12.91
C LEU A 77 1.55 -17.11 -11.86
N VAL A 78 0.85 -15.96 -11.86
CA VAL A 78 -0.22 -15.69 -10.92
C VAL A 78 -1.37 -16.69 -11.04
N LYS A 79 -1.70 -17.12 -12.27
CA LYS A 79 -2.77 -18.10 -12.52
C LYS A 79 -2.45 -19.50 -11.98
N VAL A 80 -1.17 -19.86 -11.90
CA VAL A 80 -0.74 -21.22 -11.54
C VAL A 80 -0.13 -21.32 -10.13
N THR A 81 0.00 -20.20 -9.42
CA THR A 81 0.59 -20.14 -8.07
C THR A 81 -0.38 -19.53 -7.05
N PRO A 82 -0.11 -19.64 -5.73
CA PRO A 82 -0.90 -18.97 -4.71
C PRO A 82 -0.88 -17.43 -4.76
N LEU A 83 -0.10 -16.80 -5.66
CA LEU A 83 0.02 -15.35 -5.78
C LEU A 83 -1.34 -14.67 -6.03
N ALA A 84 -2.26 -15.32 -6.75
CA ALA A 84 -3.60 -14.77 -6.97
C ALA A 84 -4.32 -14.45 -5.65
N LYS A 85 -4.19 -15.32 -4.64
CA LYS A 85 -4.80 -15.10 -3.31
C LYS A 85 -4.13 -13.92 -2.58
N GLN A 86 -2.83 -13.75 -2.74
CA GLN A 86 -2.09 -12.63 -2.14
C GLN A 86 -2.51 -11.30 -2.76
N PHE A 87 -2.68 -11.24 -4.09
CA PHE A 87 -3.15 -10.04 -4.77
C PHE A 87 -4.61 -9.69 -4.46
N ILE A 88 -5.47 -10.70 -4.24
CA ILE A 88 -6.83 -10.48 -3.72
C ILE A 88 -6.78 -9.88 -2.31
N ASP A 89 -5.93 -10.39 -1.43
CA ASP A 89 -5.79 -9.88 -0.05
C ASP A 89 -5.26 -8.43 -0.03
N HIS A 90 -4.25 -8.13 -0.85
CA HIS A 90 -3.77 -6.76 -1.05
C HIS A 90 -4.91 -5.85 -1.56
N LYS A 91 -5.66 -6.26 -2.59
CA LYS A 91 -6.78 -5.45 -3.10
C LYS A 91 -7.85 -5.19 -2.04
N GLY A 92 -8.20 -6.18 -1.23
CA GLY A 92 -9.16 -5.99 -0.14
C GLY A 92 -8.68 -4.98 0.92
N ALA A 93 -7.38 -4.96 1.22
CA ALA A 93 -6.78 -3.95 2.08
C ALA A 93 -6.77 -2.55 1.42
N GLU A 94 -6.40 -2.46 0.14
CA GLU A 94 -6.44 -1.21 -0.63
C GLU A 94 -7.84 -0.59 -0.59
N ASP A 95 -8.87 -1.38 -0.92
CA ASP A 95 -10.26 -0.92 -0.96
C ASP A 95 -10.75 -0.42 0.40
N THR A 96 -10.38 -1.13 1.47
CA THR A 96 -10.76 -0.76 2.83
C THR A 96 -10.15 0.59 3.24
N LEU A 97 -8.87 0.80 2.94
CA LEU A 97 -8.16 2.03 3.33
C LEU A 97 -8.56 3.23 2.47
N MET A 98 -8.78 3.03 1.17
CA MET A 98 -9.28 4.08 0.29
C MET A 98 -10.72 4.47 0.63
N ALA A 99 -11.58 3.49 0.96
CA ALA A 99 -12.94 3.79 1.43
C ALA A 99 -12.93 4.61 2.73
N LEU A 100 -12.07 4.26 3.70
CA LEU A 100 -11.89 5.04 4.92
C LEU A 100 -11.51 6.50 4.63
N ALA A 101 -10.54 6.72 3.73
CA ALA A 101 -10.11 8.08 3.36
C ALA A 101 -11.25 8.89 2.70
N ASN A 102 -12.04 8.24 1.84
CA ASN A 102 -13.19 8.88 1.18
C ASN A 102 -14.35 9.19 2.14
N GLU A 103 -14.53 8.40 3.21
CA GLU A 103 -15.58 8.60 4.23
C GLU A 103 -15.24 9.69 5.26
N GLY A 104 -13.94 9.92 5.52
CA GLY A 104 -13.42 10.79 6.59
C GLY A 104 -13.69 12.31 6.43
N GLY A 105 -14.63 12.71 5.57
CA GLY A 105 -14.98 14.11 5.30
C GLY A 105 -16.03 14.71 6.24
N ASN A 106 -16.76 13.90 7.03
CA ASN A 106 -17.99 14.38 7.71
C ASN A 106 -17.85 14.73 9.20
N ASP A 107 -16.86 14.19 9.93
CA ASP A 107 -16.83 14.26 11.42
C ASP A 107 -15.58 14.97 11.99
N GLY A 108 -14.82 15.72 11.18
CA GLY A 108 -13.70 16.55 11.65
C GLY A 108 -12.35 15.83 11.87
N ASN A 109 -12.31 14.49 11.79
CA ASN A 109 -11.07 13.70 11.75
C ASN A 109 -10.74 13.31 10.30
N LYS A 110 -9.82 14.03 9.65
CA LYS A 110 -9.44 13.75 8.27
C LYS A 110 -8.46 12.57 8.19
N VAL A 111 -8.92 11.40 7.74
CA VAL A 111 -8.02 10.32 7.33
C VAL A 111 -7.66 10.49 5.85
N VAL A 112 -6.38 10.34 5.52
CA VAL A 112 -5.95 10.22 4.12
C VAL A 112 -5.19 8.91 3.94
N ALA A 113 -5.28 8.33 2.75
CA ALA A 113 -4.63 7.06 2.44
C ALA A 113 -3.72 7.16 1.22
N THR A 114 -2.51 6.60 1.32
CA THR A 114 -1.60 6.42 0.21
C THR A 114 -1.34 4.94 0.01
N ILE A 115 -1.63 4.42 -1.18
CA ILE A 115 -1.36 3.03 -1.54
C ILE A 115 -0.10 2.98 -2.41
N VAL A 116 0.92 2.27 -1.94
CA VAL A 116 2.21 2.15 -2.61
C VAL A 116 2.35 0.73 -3.15
N ARG A 117 2.03 0.53 -4.42
CA ARG A 117 2.15 -0.75 -5.12
C ARG A 117 3.59 -0.97 -5.58
N LEU A 118 4.21 -2.01 -5.05
CA LEU A 118 5.60 -2.31 -5.37
C LEU A 118 5.71 -3.22 -6.59
N VAL A 119 6.68 -2.91 -7.45
CA VAL A 119 7.20 -3.85 -8.45
C VAL A 119 8.09 -4.92 -7.78
N MET A 120 8.94 -5.63 -8.54
CA MET A 120 9.82 -6.65 -7.98
C MET A 120 10.75 -6.06 -6.90
N LEU A 121 10.54 -6.48 -5.65
CA LEU A 121 11.36 -6.08 -4.50
C LEU A 121 12.76 -6.70 -4.56
N THR A 122 13.77 -5.88 -4.35
CA THR A 122 15.18 -6.28 -4.31
C THR A 122 15.87 -5.81 -3.03
N ASN A 123 17.00 -6.42 -2.70
CA ASN A 123 17.92 -5.89 -1.69
C ASN A 123 18.95 -5.04 -2.41
N GLY A 124 19.18 -3.82 -1.90
CA GLY A 124 20.10 -2.86 -2.49
C GLY A 124 20.06 -1.55 -1.73
N ALA A 125 20.99 -0.66 -2.07
CA ALA A 125 20.99 0.70 -1.54
C ALA A 125 19.73 1.45 -1.98
N GLU A 126 19.45 2.55 -1.28
CA GLU A 126 18.50 3.54 -1.75
C GLU A 126 18.96 4.09 -3.11
N ALA A 127 18.04 4.17 -4.05
CA ALA A 127 18.18 4.82 -5.34
C ALA A 127 16.92 5.64 -5.64
N GLU A 128 17.02 6.51 -6.66
CA GLU A 128 15.91 7.34 -7.12
C GLU A 128 14.68 6.50 -7.47
N VAL A 129 13.50 6.99 -7.09
CA VAL A 129 12.21 6.33 -7.30
C VAL A 129 11.41 7.09 -8.36
N GLU A 130 10.83 6.36 -9.30
CA GLU A 130 9.87 6.89 -10.26
C GLU A 130 8.46 6.31 -10.02
N GLY A 131 7.45 7.15 -10.26
CA GLY A 131 6.06 6.73 -10.32
C GLY A 131 5.69 6.20 -11.70
N LEU A 132 5.22 4.97 -11.75
CA LEU A 132 4.85 4.26 -12.99
C LEU A 132 3.38 4.43 -13.38
N GLY A 133 2.66 5.33 -12.69
CA GLY A 133 1.21 5.48 -12.76
C GLY A 133 0.50 4.69 -11.67
N GLU A 134 -0.83 4.84 -11.59
CA GLU A 134 -1.66 4.18 -10.57
C GLU A 134 -1.73 2.66 -10.79
N ASN A 135 -1.77 2.24 -12.06
CA ASN A 135 -1.86 0.83 -12.42
C ASN A 135 -0.55 0.27 -12.98
N GLY A 136 0.51 1.08 -13.07
CA GLY A 136 1.83 0.65 -13.55
C GLY A 136 1.93 0.65 -15.07
N GLU A 137 1.23 1.56 -15.73
CA GLU A 137 1.15 1.72 -17.18
C GLU A 137 2.52 2.02 -17.80
N LYS A 138 3.43 2.62 -17.03
CA LYS A 138 4.80 2.95 -17.46
C LYS A 138 5.82 1.86 -17.10
N ALA A 139 5.38 0.74 -16.54
CA ALA A 139 6.26 -0.34 -16.12
C ALA A 139 7.06 -0.90 -17.30
N SER A 140 8.38 -1.05 -17.09
CA SER A 140 9.23 -1.82 -18.01
C SER A 140 8.92 -3.32 -17.92
N PHE A 141 9.62 -4.14 -18.71
CA PHE A 141 9.37 -5.59 -18.71
C PHE A 141 9.64 -6.25 -17.35
N MET A 142 10.68 -5.80 -16.64
CA MET A 142 11.12 -6.36 -15.34
C MET A 142 11.52 -5.23 -14.39
N PRO A 143 10.57 -4.37 -13.96
CA PRO A 143 10.85 -3.24 -13.10
C PRO A 143 11.17 -3.72 -11.69
N LYS A 144 12.08 -3.02 -11.02
CA LYS A 144 12.59 -3.39 -9.70
C LYS A 144 12.59 -2.18 -8.77
N VAL A 145 12.44 -2.43 -7.49
CA VAL A 145 12.60 -1.42 -6.45
C VAL A 145 13.34 -2.01 -5.25
N SER A 146 14.29 -1.28 -4.69
CA SER A 146 15.04 -1.70 -3.49
C SER A 146 14.21 -1.45 -2.24
N ARG A 147 14.33 -2.33 -1.25
CA ARG A 147 13.64 -2.15 0.05
C ARG A 147 14.00 -0.82 0.72
N ALA A 148 15.24 -0.34 0.55
CA ALA A 148 15.67 0.95 1.08
C ALA A 148 14.91 2.11 0.41
N SER A 149 14.77 2.09 -0.92
CA SER A 149 13.97 3.08 -1.65
C SER A 149 12.49 3.05 -1.28
N VAL A 150 11.91 1.88 -1.06
CA VAL A 150 10.52 1.77 -0.58
C VAL A 150 10.37 2.41 0.79
N ALA A 151 11.27 2.10 1.73
CA ALA A 151 11.20 2.65 3.08
C ALA A 151 11.29 4.19 3.05
N ARG A 152 12.23 4.73 2.28
CA ARG A 152 12.35 6.18 2.05
C ARG A 152 11.05 6.77 1.50
N PHE A 153 10.57 6.23 0.38
CA PHE A 153 9.36 6.72 -0.29
C PHE A 153 8.14 6.72 0.63
N MET A 154 7.92 5.64 1.40
CA MET A 154 6.78 5.55 2.30
C MET A 154 6.85 6.54 3.46
N VAL A 155 8.06 6.86 3.95
CA VAL A 155 8.25 7.90 4.96
C VAL A 155 8.00 9.28 4.36
N ASP A 156 8.52 9.57 3.17
CA ASP A 156 8.28 10.85 2.49
C ASP A 156 6.77 11.03 2.20
N ALA A 157 6.07 9.99 1.75
CA ALA A 157 4.61 10.00 1.57
C ALA A 157 3.85 10.24 2.89
N ALA A 158 4.37 9.74 4.03
CA ALA A 158 3.79 10.03 5.33
C ALA A 158 4.03 11.47 5.80
N LEU A 159 5.08 12.14 5.32
CA LEU A 159 5.41 13.52 5.68
C LEU A 159 4.70 14.52 4.75
N GLU A 160 4.68 14.25 3.45
CA GLU A 160 4.26 15.19 2.42
C GLU A 160 2.84 14.95 1.92
N SER A 161 2.16 15.99 1.41
CA SER A 161 0.78 15.87 0.92
C SER A 161 0.67 15.47 -0.55
N GLU A 162 1.78 15.31 -1.26
CA GLU A 162 1.77 14.97 -2.69
C GLU A 162 1.03 13.66 -2.96
N TRP A 163 1.12 12.70 -2.03
CA TRP A 163 0.60 11.34 -2.19
C TRP A 163 -0.71 11.07 -1.44
N ASP A 164 -1.30 12.10 -0.84
CA ASP A 164 -2.58 11.97 -0.13
C ASP A 164 -3.68 11.50 -1.09
N ASP A 165 -4.41 10.47 -0.67
CA ASP A 165 -5.56 9.88 -1.38
C ASP A 165 -5.20 9.34 -2.78
N LYS A 166 -3.95 8.90 -2.95
CA LYS A 166 -3.41 8.36 -4.21
C LYS A 166 -2.96 6.92 -4.10
N VAL A 167 -3.04 6.25 -5.24
CA VAL A 167 -2.41 4.96 -5.50
C VAL A 167 -1.24 5.19 -6.46
N ALA A 168 -0.08 4.61 -6.14
CA ALA A 168 1.13 4.75 -6.95
C ALA A 168 1.82 3.39 -7.11
N VAL A 169 2.14 3.01 -8.35
CA VAL A 169 3.12 1.96 -8.61
C VAL A 169 4.49 2.61 -8.65
N ILE A 170 5.45 2.10 -7.86
CA ILE A 170 6.79 2.67 -7.78
C ILE A 170 7.87 1.69 -8.25
N ALA A 171 8.91 2.21 -8.89
CA ALA A 171 10.12 1.48 -9.25
C ALA A 171 11.36 2.35 -8.98
N ASN A 172 12.54 1.74 -8.87
CA ASN A 172 13.76 2.52 -9.01
C ASN A 172 13.92 2.94 -10.47
N VAL A 173 14.39 4.17 -10.69
CA VAL A 173 14.76 4.64 -12.03
C VAL A 173 15.77 3.66 -12.59
N SER A 174 15.36 2.93 -13.62
CA SER A 174 16.28 2.13 -14.40
C SER A 174 17.26 3.10 -15.04
N SER A 175 18.57 3.02 -14.71
CA SER A 175 19.58 3.59 -15.58
C SER A 175 19.33 2.99 -16.96
N ARG A 176 18.71 3.74 -17.87
CA ARG A 176 18.63 3.33 -19.27
C ARG A 176 20.08 3.12 -19.68
N GLY A 177 20.47 1.86 -19.84
CA GLY A 177 21.76 1.53 -20.42
C GLY A 177 21.86 2.37 -21.69
N HIS A 178 22.88 3.22 -21.73
CA HIS A 178 23.40 3.75 -22.99
C HIS A 178 23.73 2.52 -23.84
N TRP A 179 22.81 2.13 -24.70
CA TRP A 179 23.13 1.33 -25.86
C TRP A 179 23.52 2.35 -26.94
N ILE A 180 24.81 2.66 -26.96
CA ILE A 180 25.52 3.09 -28.17
C ILE A 180 25.59 1.91 -29.14
#